data_AF-A0A946NL40-F1
#
_entry.id   AF-A0A946NL40-F1
#
_cell.length_a   1.000
_cell.length_b   1.000
_cell.length_c   1.000
_cell.angle_alpha   90.00
_cell.angle_beta   90.00
_cell.angle_gamma   90.00
#
_symmetry.space_group_name_H-M   'P 1'
#
loop_
_entity.id
_entity.type
_entity.pdbx_description
1 polymer ?
#
loop_
_entity_poly.entity_id
_entity_poly.type
_entity_poly.pdbx_seq_one_letter_code
_entity_poly.pdbx_strand_id
1 'polypeptide(L)'
;MSDTLRQDIIFKILKIASDNSDLSSDEQFSLAESGTQALFTQLTNEGAATSAGGDSDRDKARTKRRMKKKDRNQRKEHVGRFFMRLMEQNIKKPELPDCLLPVFAKSVQTTIGEEQYEIMSGKISRLLEFGEGKGYDYDQILDSKPGKSIAGEILKLYKNEMGSGSFEKLLKNSLDETLVKNIPNIENGGELNIEDTVNLAYGEFSKYLNKAP
;
A
#
# COMPACT_ATOMS: atom_id res chain seq x y z
N MET A 1 -14.47 27.41 -18.46
CA MET A 1 -14.15 26.76 -17.16
C MET A 1 -13.17 25.66 -17.45
N SER A 2 -11.97 25.67 -16.87
CA SER A 2 -11.06 24.56 -17.10
C SER A 2 -11.48 23.41 -16.16
N ASP A 3 -12.28 22.47 -16.67
CA ASP A 3 -12.69 21.26 -15.94
C ASP A 3 -11.48 20.52 -15.34
N THR A 4 -10.31 20.72 -15.95
CA THR A 4 -9.00 20.30 -15.48
C THR A 4 -8.60 20.87 -14.11
N LEU A 5 -8.87 22.15 -13.80
CA LEU A 5 -8.49 22.73 -12.50
C LEU A 5 -9.42 22.21 -11.39
N ARG A 6 -10.71 22.03 -11.70
CA ARG A 6 -11.67 21.40 -10.79
C ARG A 6 -11.28 19.96 -10.48
N GLN A 7 -10.91 19.20 -11.50
CA GLN A 7 -10.38 17.85 -11.32
C GLN A 7 -9.08 17.84 -10.52
N ASP A 8 -8.15 18.77 -10.76
CA ASP A 8 -6.89 18.86 -10.02
C ASP A 8 -7.12 19.17 -8.53
N ILE A 9 -8.11 20.01 -8.20
CA ILE A 9 -8.52 20.26 -6.81
C ILE A 9 -9.07 18.98 -6.18
N ILE A 10 -10.04 18.32 -6.84
CA ILE A 10 -10.64 17.07 -6.37
C ILE A 10 -9.55 16.00 -6.13
N PHE A 11 -8.66 15.82 -7.11
CA PHE A 11 -7.55 14.87 -6.98
C PHE A 11 -6.62 15.22 -5.82
N LYS A 12 -6.39 16.51 -5.54
CA LYS A 12 -5.50 16.92 -4.46
C LYS A 12 -6.13 16.74 -3.09
N ILE A 13 -7.44 16.96 -2.95
CA ILE A 13 -8.21 16.63 -1.74
C ILE A 13 -8.19 15.11 -1.50
N LEU A 14 -8.57 14.32 -2.51
CA LEU A 14 -8.56 12.85 -2.42
C LEU A 14 -7.16 12.31 -2.10
N LYS A 15 -6.12 12.94 -2.63
CA LYS A 15 -4.73 12.60 -2.33
C LYS A 15 -4.33 12.94 -0.90
N ILE A 16 -4.79 14.06 -0.34
CA ILE A 16 -4.50 14.42 1.06
C ILE A 16 -5.22 13.48 2.01
N ALA A 17 -6.47 13.12 1.71
CA ALA A 17 -7.22 12.12 2.47
C ALA A 17 -6.56 10.73 2.38
N SER A 18 -6.13 10.31 1.19
CA SER A 18 -5.43 9.04 1.00
C SER A 18 -4.03 9.00 1.62
N ASP A 19 -3.27 10.10 1.56
CA ASP A 19 -1.89 10.16 2.07
C ASP A 19 -1.86 10.29 3.61
N ASN A 20 -2.97 10.67 4.25
CA ASN A 20 -3.08 10.89 5.71
C ASN A 20 -4.29 10.17 6.33
N SER A 21 -4.61 8.97 5.83
CA SER A 21 -5.78 8.18 6.28
C SER A 21 -5.73 7.78 7.77
N ASP A 22 -4.57 7.97 8.39
CA ASP A 22 -4.28 7.75 9.81
C ASP A 22 -4.64 8.95 10.70
N LEU A 23 -4.89 10.13 10.12
CA LEU A 23 -5.32 11.33 10.84
C LEU A 23 -6.85 11.35 11.06
N SER A 24 -7.31 12.12 12.05
CA SER A 24 -8.75 12.33 12.26
C SER A 24 -9.36 13.13 11.11
N SER A 25 -10.67 12.98 10.87
CA SER A 25 -11.35 13.65 9.76
C SER A 25 -11.16 15.18 9.79
N ASP A 26 -11.20 15.79 10.96
CA ASP A 26 -11.04 17.25 11.12
C ASP A 26 -9.63 17.73 10.75
N GLU A 27 -8.59 16.95 11.10
CA GLU A 27 -7.21 17.24 10.73
C GLU A 27 -6.98 17.03 9.23
N GLN A 28 -7.58 15.98 8.65
CA GLN A 28 -7.53 15.73 7.20
C GLN A 28 -8.23 16.85 6.43
N PHE A 29 -9.36 17.37 6.92
CA PHE A 29 -10.06 18.48 6.30
C PHE A 29 -9.26 19.77 6.37
N SER A 30 -8.65 20.09 7.51
CA SER A 30 -7.76 21.26 7.65
C SER A 30 -6.55 21.21 6.72
N LEU A 31 -5.93 20.03 6.59
CA LEU A 31 -4.83 19.78 5.65
C LEU A 31 -5.28 19.88 4.19
N ALA A 32 -6.46 19.35 3.87
CA ALA A 32 -7.03 19.42 2.52
C ALA A 32 -7.38 20.86 2.13
N GLU A 33 -7.97 21.62 3.05
CA GLU A 33 -8.30 23.03 2.89
C GLU A 33 -7.04 23.86 2.63
N SER A 34 -6.05 23.79 3.53
CA SER A 34 -4.77 24.48 3.37
C SER A 34 -4.01 24.05 2.10
N GLY A 35 -4.01 22.75 1.78
CA GLY A 35 -3.32 22.17 0.63
C GLY A 35 -3.96 22.48 -0.73
N THR A 36 -5.23 22.91 -0.74
CA THR A 36 -5.98 23.27 -1.94
C THR A 36 -6.38 24.74 -2.00
N GLN A 37 -6.18 25.51 -0.93
CA GLN A 37 -6.51 26.94 -0.84
C GLN A 37 -6.01 27.75 -2.05
N ALA A 38 -4.74 27.56 -2.45
CA ALA A 38 -4.15 28.28 -3.57
C ALA A 38 -4.78 27.90 -4.93
N LEU A 39 -5.23 26.66 -5.10
CA LEU A 39 -5.91 26.20 -6.31
C LEU A 39 -7.35 26.70 -6.36
N PHE A 40 -8.03 26.76 -5.20
CA PHE A 40 -9.32 27.44 -5.08
C PHE A 40 -9.21 28.93 -5.36
N THR A 41 -8.18 29.60 -4.84
CA THR A 41 -7.88 31.01 -5.14
C THR A 41 -7.61 31.23 -6.63
N GLN A 42 -6.96 30.27 -7.30
CA GLN A 42 -6.78 30.31 -8.75
C GLN A 42 -8.11 30.09 -9.49
N LEU A 43 -8.95 29.18 -9.02
CA LEU A 43 -10.30 28.95 -9.56
C LEU A 43 -11.20 30.19 -9.41
N THR A 44 -11.05 30.94 -8.30
CA THR A 44 -11.82 32.17 -8.05
C THR A 44 -11.22 33.41 -8.74
N ASN A 45 -9.90 33.44 -8.96
CA ASN A 45 -9.20 34.54 -9.64
C ASN A 45 -9.10 34.37 -11.16
N GLU A 46 -9.47 33.22 -11.74
CA GLU A 46 -9.62 32.98 -13.19
C GLU A 46 -10.71 33.85 -13.87
N GLY A 47 -11.24 34.85 -13.17
CA GLY A 47 -11.93 36.02 -13.75
C GLY A 47 -10.99 37.15 -14.23
N ALA A 48 -9.67 37.06 -14.02
CA ALA A 48 -8.70 38.05 -14.50
C ALA A 48 -7.56 37.38 -15.29
N ALA A 49 -7.40 37.81 -16.54
CA ALA A 49 -6.51 37.31 -17.58
C ALA A 49 -5.02 37.21 -17.16
N THR A 50 -4.11 36.45 -17.79
CA THR A 50 -3.86 36.21 -19.21
C THR A 50 -3.02 34.95 -19.43
N SER A 51 -3.20 34.36 -20.61
CA SER A 51 -2.37 33.38 -21.31
C SER A 51 -0.86 33.69 -21.35
N ALA A 52 -0.02 32.67 -21.08
CA ALA A 52 1.29 32.51 -21.70
C ALA A 52 1.72 31.04 -21.62
N GLY A 53 2.21 30.50 -22.75
CA GLY A 53 2.36 29.09 -23.03
C GLY A 53 3.27 28.30 -22.09
N GLY A 54 3.05 26.98 -22.05
CA GLY A 54 3.86 26.10 -21.25
C GLY A 54 3.59 24.61 -21.49
N ASP A 55 4.56 23.98 -22.15
CA ASP A 55 5.35 22.96 -21.47
C ASP A 55 4.85 21.51 -21.59
N SER A 56 4.93 20.96 -22.81
CA SER A 56 4.85 19.50 -23.05
C SER A 56 5.98 18.72 -22.34
N ASP A 57 7.04 19.42 -21.88
CA ASP A 57 8.10 18.84 -21.05
C ASP A 57 7.71 18.73 -19.58
N ARG A 58 6.89 19.65 -19.06
CA ARG A 58 6.30 19.56 -17.71
C ARG A 58 5.43 18.33 -17.54
N ASP A 59 4.63 17.96 -18.52
CA ASP A 59 3.76 16.79 -18.42
C ASP A 59 4.55 15.47 -18.45
N LYS A 60 5.61 15.40 -19.26
CA LYS A 60 6.55 14.26 -19.24
C LYS A 60 7.32 14.19 -17.90
N ALA A 61 7.73 15.32 -17.34
CA ALA A 61 8.38 15.38 -16.03
C ALA A 61 7.42 15.07 -14.86
N ARG A 62 6.15 15.52 -14.93
CA ARG A 62 5.08 15.18 -13.98
C ARG A 62 4.81 13.67 -14.01
N THR A 63 4.73 13.07 -15.19
CA THR A 63 4.48 11.63 -15.36
C THR A 63 5.67 10.78 -14.87
N LYS A 64 6.91 11.19 -15.14
CA LYS A 64 8.12 10.57 -14.56
C LYS A 64 8.18 10.70 -13.03
N ARG A 65 7.76 11.84 -12.46
CA ARG A 65 7.62 12.01 -11.00
C ARG A 65 6.46 11.19 -10.42
N ARG A 66 5.38 10.99 -11.17
CA ARG A 66 4.20 10.18 -10.80
C ARG A 66 4.54 8.69 -10.71
N MET A 67 5.35 8.17 -11.64
CA MET A 67 5.94 6.83 -11.55
C MET A 67 6.89 6.69 -10.34
N LYS A 68 7.78 7.68 -10.11
CA LYS A 68 8.67 7.68 -8.93
C LYS A 68 7.94 7.72 -7.57
N LYS A 69 6.70 8.21 -7.47
CA LYS A 69 5.95 8.27 -6.19
C LYS A 69 5.21 6.97 -5.86
N LYS A 70 4.66 6.25 -6.86
CA LYS A 70 4.13 4.88 -6.68
C LYS A 70 5.25 3.95 -6.19
N ASP A 71 6.43 4.12 -6.78
CA ASP A 71 7.66 3.43 -6.42
C ASP A 71 8.12 3.74 -4.97
N ARG A 72 7.91 4.97 -4.48
CA ARG A 72 8.30 5.37 -3.11
C ARG A 72 7.40 4.80 -2.01
N ASN A 73 6.10 4.63 -2.26
CA ASN A 73 5.21 3.91 -1.33
C ASN A 73 5.41 2.39 -1.41
N GLN A 74 5.78 1.86 -2.59
CA GLN A 74 6.21 0.46 -2.75
C GLN A 74 7.51 0.17 -1.96
N ARG A 75 8.35 1.18 -1.73
CA ARG A 75 9.58 1.14 -0.89
C ARG A 75 9.37 1.39 0.62
N LYS A 76 8.13 1.49 1.15
CA LYS A 76 7.90 1.59 2.61
C LYS A 76 7.56 0.25 3.25
N GLU A 77 6.85 -0.61 2.53
CA GLU A 77 6.44 -1.96 2.98
C GLU A 77 7.00 -3.06 2.06
N HIS A 78 8.17 -2.85 1.47
CA HIS A 78 8.75 -3.77 0.48
C HIS A 78 9.03 -5.16 1.07
N VAL A 79 9.43 -5.27 2.35
CA VAL A 79 9.58 -6.58 3.01
C VAL A 79 8.23 -7.31 3.07
N GLY A 80 7.18 -6.62 3.52
CA GLY A 80 5.81 -7.14 3.54
C GLY A 80 5.27 -7.45 2.15
N ARG A 81 5.62 -6.67 1.12
CA ARG A 81 5.22 -6.92 -0.28
C ARG A 81 5.94 -8.11 -0.91
N PHE A 82 7.23 -8.27 -0.66
CA PHE A 82 7.98 -9.46 -1.10
C PHE A 82 7.40 -10.72 -0.48
N PHE A 83 7.04 -10.65 0.82
CA PHE A 83 6.34 -11.73 1.51
C PHE A 83 4.95 -11.98 0.93
N MET A 84 4.13 -10.94 0.76
CA MET A 84 2.78 -11.06 0.22
C MET A 84 2.76 -11.53 -1.22
N ARG A 85 3.76 -11.20 -2.05
CA ARG A 85 3.84 -11.64 -3.45
C ARG A 85 3.76 -13.16 -3.59
N LEU A 86 4.37 -13.90 -2.66
CA LEU A 86 4.32 -15.36 -2.62
C LEU A 86 2.92 -15.91 -2.28
N MET A 87 2.11 -15.12 -1.58
CA MET A 87 0.81 -15.51 -1.05
C MET A 87 -0.36 -14.89 -1.80
N GLU A 88 -0.14 -13.81 -2.54
CA GLU A 88 -1.15 -12.97 -3.15
C GLU A 88 -2.06 -13.77 -4.10
N GLN A 89 -1.48 -14.69 -4.89
CA GLN A 89 -2.25 -15.56 -5.77
C GLN A 89 -3.12 -16.59 -5.05
N ASN A 90 -2.83 -16.90 -3.78
CA ASN A 90 -3.59 -17.87 -2.99
C ASN A 90 -4.60 -17.18 -2.06
N ILE A 91 -4.22 -16.03 -1.49
CA ILE A 91 -5.07 -15.21 -0.61
C ILE A 91 -6.12 -14.42 -1.42
N LYS A 92 -5.91 -14.13 -2.70
CA LYS A 92 -6.94 -13.47 -3.54
C LYS A 92 -7.99 -14.42 -4.13
N LYS A 93 -7.77 -15.73 -4.11
CA LYS A 93 -8.76 -16.74 -4.59
C LYS A 93 -10.10 -16.73 -3.86
N PRO A 94 -10.19 -16.48 -2.54
CA PRO A 94 -11.45 -16.47 -1.81
C PRO A 94 -12.24 -15.15 -1.92
N GLU A 95 -11.89 -14.23 -2.82
CA GLU A 95 -12.51 -12.89 -2.90
C GLU A 95 -12.43 -12.11 -1.58
N LEU A 96 -11.31 -12.24 -0.85
CA LEU A 96 -11.09 -11.49 0.38
C LEU A 96 -11.03 -9.98 0.10
N PRO A 97 -11.55 -9.13 1.01
CA PRO A 97 -11.43 -7.69 0.89
C PRO A 97 -9.97 -7.25 0.76
N ASP A 98 -9.67 -6.44 -0.25
CA ASP A 98 -8.31 -5.96 -0.53
C ASP A 98 -7.69 -5.19 0.66
N CYS A 99 -8.52 -4.62 1.54
CA CYS A 99 -8.09 -3.94 2.76
C CYS A 99 -7.38 -4.85 3.77
N LEU A 100 -7.51 -6.18 3.64
CA LEU A 100 -6.84 -7.15 4.51
C LEU A 100 -5.38 -7.42 4.10
N LEU A 101 -5.03 -7.22 2.82
CA LEU A 101 -3.68 -7.51 2.32
C LEU A 101 -2.58 -6.71 3.03
N PRO A 102 -2.75 -5.40 3.31
CA PRO A 102 -1.77 -4.63 4.09
C PRO A 102 -1.59 -5.12 5.53
N VAL A 103 -2.63 -5.70 6.14
CA VAL A 103 -2.54 -6.24 7.52
C VAL A 103 -1.54 -7.39 7.56
N PHE A 104 -1.63 -8.30 6.60
CA PHE A 104 -0.67 -9.40 6.46
C PHE A 104 0.74 -8.88 6.16
N ALA A 105 0.89 -7.89 5.28
CA ALA A 105 2.19 -7.29 4.97
C ALA A 105 2.83 -6.65 6.22
N LYS A 106 2.07 -5.91 7.02
CA LYS A 106 2.53 -5.27 8.27
C LYS A 106 2.86 -6.28 9.36
N SER A 107 2.12 -7.41 9.41
CA SER A 107 2.39 -8.46 10.38
C SER A 107 3.82 -9.01 10.29
N VAL A 108 4.47 -8.89 9.12
CA VAL A 108 5.87 -9.32 8.96
C VAL A 108 6.79 -8.56 9.87
N GLN A 109 6.67 -7.22 9.92
CA GLN A 109 7.52 -6.38 10.74
C GLN A 109 7.39 -6.70 12.22
N THR A 110 6.17 -6.93 12.69
CA THR A 110 5.92 -7.27 14.10
C THR A 110 6.36 -8.69 14.44
N THR A 111 6.33 -9.62 13.49
CA THR A 111 6.63 -11.04 13.72
C THR A 111 8.13 -11.34 13.68
N ILE A 112 8.86 -10.81 12.69
CA ILE A 112 10.31 -11.09 12.56
C ILE A 112 11.18 -10.13 13.39
N GLY A 113 10.57 -9.06 13.94
CA GLY A 113 11.26 -8.02 14.70
C GLY A 113 11.95 -6.97 13.82
N GLU A 114 12.22 -5.80 14.42
CA GLU A 114 12.80 -4.64 13.70
C GLU A 114 14.18 -4.94 13.11
N GLU A 115 15.04 -5.64 13.85
CA GLU A 115 16.40 -5.95 13.41
C GLU A 115 16.40 -6.81 12.14
N GLN A 116 15.64 -7.91 12.11
CA GLN A 116 15.55 -8.77 10.92
C GLN A 116 14.84 -8.05 9.78
N TYR A 117 13.84 -7.23 10.09
CA TYR A 117 13.15 -6.41 9.11
C TYR A 117 14.10 -5.43 8.42
N GLU A 118 14.99 -4.76 9.16
CA GLU A 118 16.03 -3.88 8.61
C GLU A 118 17.04 -4.63 7.73
N ILE A 119 17.49 -5.81 8.17
CA ILE A 119 18.40 -6.65 7.38
C ILE A 119 17.74 -7.04 6.03
N MET A 120 16.50 -7.51 6.06
CA MET A 120 15.75 -7.86 4.85
C MET A 120 15.48 -6.64 3.97
N SER A 121 15.12 -5.51 4.57
CA SER A 121 14.95 -4.22 3.90
C SER A 121 16.22 -3.79 3.16
N GLY A 122 17.40 -3.97 3.77
CA GLY A 122 18.69 -3.69 3.15
C GLY A 122 18.99 -4.60 1.97
N LYS A 123 18.69 -5.91 2.07
CA LYS A 123 18.83 -6.86 0.96
C LYS A 123 17.92 -6.49 -0.22
N ILE A 124 16.67 -6.15 0.06
CA ILE A 124 15.71 -5.73 -0.97
C ILE A 124 16.17 -4.42 -1.61
N SER A 125 16.62 -3.44 -0.84
CA SER A 125 17.09 -2.15 -1.36
C SER A 125 18.25 -2.35 -2.36
N ARG A 126 19.23 -3.19 -2.03
CA ARG A 126 20.33 -3.54 -2.96
C ARG A 126 19.83 -4.22 -4.23
N LEU A 127 18.84 -5.10 -4.12
CA LEU A 127 18.24 -5.77 -5.27
C LEU A 127 17.48 -4.78 -6.16
N LEU A 128 16.74 -3.83 -5.56
CA LEU A 128 16.02 -2.78 -6.26
C LEU A 128 16.99 -1.84 -6.99
N GLU A 129 18.08 -1.42 -6.34
CA GLU A 129 19.12 -0.61 -6.97
C GLU A 129 19.77 -1.33 -8.17
N PHE A 130 20.04 -2.63 -8.03
CA PHE A 130 20.56 -3.44 -9.13
C PHE A 130 19.56 -3.57 -10.29
N GLY A 131 18.27 -3.73 -9.97
CA GLY A 131 17.21 -3.80 -10.97
C GLY A 131 17.01 -2.48 -11.69
N GLU A 132 16.99 -1.35 -10.97
CA GLU A 132 16.89 0.00 -11.52
C GLU A 132 18.07 0.29 -12.46
N GLY A 133 19.29 -0.09 -12.08
CA GLY A 133 20.48 0.03 -12.91
C GLY A 133 20.45 -0.80 -14.20
N LYS A 134 19.58 -1.80 -14.30
CA LYS A 134 19.38 -2.65 -15.49
C LYS A 134 18.05 -2.38 -16.21
N GLY A 135 17.26 -1.42 -15.75
CA GLY A 135 15.97 -1.06 -16.33
C GLY A 135 14.84 -2.03 -16.01
N TYR A 136 14.98 -2.89 -14.99
CA TYR A 136 13.89 -3.73 -14.52
C TYR A 136 12.89 -2.92 -13.70
N ASP A 137 11.61 -3.21 -13.87
CA ASP A 137 10.56 -2.65 -13.03
C ASP A 137 10.42 -3.44 -11.71
N TYR A 138 9.70 -2.85 -10.73
CA TYR A 138 9.54 -3.41 -9.40
C TYR A 138 8.89 -4.81 -9.41
N ASP A 139 7.89 -5.02 -10.28
CA ASP A 139 7.14 -6.27 -10.37
C ASP A 139 8.00 -7.38 -11.02
N GLN A 140 8.85 -7.03 -11.99
CA GLN A 140 9.87 -7.91 -12.56
C GLN A 140 10.94 -8.28 -11.53
N ILE A 141 11.33 -7.36 -10.65
CA ILE A 141 12.28 -7.65 -9.56
C ILE A 141 11.65 -8.59 -8.54
N LEU A 142 10.38 -8.41 -8.20
CA LEU A 142 9.63 -9.32 -7.34
C LEU A 142 9.57 -10.74 -7.93
N ASP A 143 9.29 -10.87 -9.23
CA ASP A 143 9.16 -12.15 -9.91
C ASP A 143 10.50 -12.81 -10.28
N SER A 144 11.60 -12.07 -10.13
CA SER A 144 12.95 -12.55 -10.39
C SER A 144 13.37 -13.66 -9.42
N LYS A 145 14.34 -14.49 -9.84
CA LYS A 145 14.96 -15.51 -8.97
C LYS A 145 15.49 -14.94 -7.64
N PRO A 146 16.25 -13.82 -7.61
CA PRO A 146 16.68 -13.22 -6.35
C PRO A 146 15.49 -12.66 -5.54
N GLY A 147 14.46 -12.12 -6.17
CA GLY A 147 13.26 -11.65 -5.47
C GLY A 147 12.52 -12.78 -4.75
N LYS A 148 12.28 -13.89 -5.44
CA LYS A 148 11.69 -15.11 -4.86
C LYS A 148 12.56 -15.72 -3.75
N SER A 149 13.89 -15.65 -3.88
CA SER A 149 14.81 -16.11 -2.84
C SER A 149 14.66 -15.31 -1.55
N ILE A 150 14.67 -13.97 -1.66
CA ILE A 150 14.48 -13.07 -0.50
C ILE A 150 13.10 -13.29 0.12
N ALA A 151 12.06 -13.41 -0.70
CA ALA A 151 10.71 -13.67 -0.20
C ALA A 151 10.63 -15.01 0.56
N GLY A 152 11.33 -16.04 0.10
CA GLY A 152 11.46 -17.33 0.80
C GLY A 152 12.24 -17.23 2.11
N GLU A 153 13.27 -16.40 2.19
CA GLU A 153 13.98 -16.10 3.44
C GLU A 153 13.07 -15.41 4.46
N ILE A 154 12.33 -14.39 4.03
CA ILE A 154 11.35 -13.69 4.88
C ILE A 154 10.30 -14.67 5.40
N LEU A 155 9.79 -15.55 4.53
CA LEU A 155 8.81 -16.57 4.91
C LEU A 155 9.37 -17.54 5.96
N LYS A 156 10.62 -17.98 5.83
CA LYS A 156 11.26 -18.86 6.82
C LYS A 156 11.42 -18.17 8.18
N LEU A 157 11.88 -16.92 8.18
CA LEU A 157 11.99 -16.12 9.41
C LEU A 157 10.62 -15.96 10.07
N TYR A 158 9.62 -15.59 9.29
CA TYR A 158 8.24 -15.46 9.76
C TYR A 158 7.70 -16.74 10.39
N LYS A 159 7.93 -17.91 9.76
CA LYS A 159 7.52 -19.22 10.29
C LYS A 159 8.21 -19.60 11.60
N ASN A 160 9.48 -19.23 11.76
CA ASN A 160 10.22 -19.54 12.97
C ASN A 160 9.70 -18.73 14.16
N GLU A 161 9.29 -17.49 13.94
CA GLU A 161 8.86 -16.56 14.99
C GLU A 161 7.34 -16.60 15.27
N MET A 162 6.52 -17.05 14.31
CA MET A 162 5.05 -17.16 14.48
C MET A 162 4.60 -18.22 15.51
N GLY A 163 5.52 -19.05 16.02
CA GLY A 163 5.24 -20.12 16.99
C GLY A 163 4.76 -19.65 18.37
N SER A 164 4.62 -18.34 18.58
CA SER A 164 4.09 -17.80 19.83
C SER A 164 2.57 -17.93 19.89
N GLY A 165 2.04 -18.47 21.00
CA GLY A 165 0.60 -18.68 21.19
C GLY A 165 -0.27 -17.41 21.18
N SER A 166 0.34 -16.21 21.21
CA SER A 166 -0.33 -14.91 21.10
C SER A 166 -0.46 -14.39 19.67
N PHE A 167 0.29 -14.93 18.72
CA PHE A 167 0.37 -14.42 17.35
C PHE A 167 -0.98 -14.50 16.61
N GLU A 168 -1.65 -15.66 16.67
CA GLU A 168 -2.95 -15.86 16.02
C GLU A 168 -3.97 -14.81 16.49
N LYS A 169 -4.04 -14.60 17.79
CA LYS A 169 -4.97 -13.65 18.40
C LYS A 169 -4.68 -12.22 17.96
N LEU A 170 -3.40 -11.81 17.95
CA LEU A 170 -3.00 -10.47 17.53
C LEU A 170 -3.30 -10.22 16.04
N LEU A 171 -3.04 -11.21 15.19
CA LEU A 171 -3.33 -11.10 13.76
C LEU A 171 -4.83 -11.04 13.49
N LYS A 172 -5.63 -11.91 14.12
CA LYS A 172 -7.10 -11.88 13.99
C LYS A 172 -7.69 -10.56 14.47
N ASN A 173 -7.23 -10.02 15.60
CA ASN A 173 -7.66 -8.71 16.08
C ASN A 173 -7.31 -7.59 15.09
N SER A 174 -6.13 -7.64 14.47
CA SER A 174 -5.71 -6.63 13.48
C SER A 174 -6.56 -6.71 12.20
N LEU A 175 -6.97 -7.91 11.79
CA LEU A 175 -7.88 -8.12 10.67
C LEU A 175 -9.28 -7.59 10.99
N ASP A 176 -9.80 -7.90 12.18
CA ASP A 176 -11.10 -7.43 12.68
C ASP A 176 -11.15 -5.89 12.71
N GLU A 177 -10.19 -5.24 13.37
CA GLU A 177 -10.10 -3.79 13.43
C GLU A 177 -10.05 -3.15 12.04
N THR A 178 -9.32 -3.76 11.11
CA THR A 178 -9.18 -3.25 9.75
C THR A 178 -10.48 -3.40 8.97
N LEU A 179 -11.20 -4.51 9.13
CA LEU A 179 -12.52 -4.69 8.52
C LEU A 179 -13.51 -3.69 9.07
N VAL A 180 -13.62 -3.55 10.41
CA VAL A 180 -14.51 -2.59 11.08
C VAL A 180 -14.30 -1.17 10.55
N LYS A 181 -13.04 -0.74 10.39
CA LYS A 181 -12.70 0.59 9.85
C LYS A 181 -13.03 0.76 8.37
N ASN A 182 -13.06 -0.32 7.60
CA ASN A 182 -13.26 -0.29 6.15
C ASN A 182 -14.65 -0.76 5.68
N ILE A 183 -15.55 -1.18 6.58
CA ILE A 183 -16.94 -1.55 6.24
C ILE A 183 -17.61 -0.56 5.28
N PRO A 184 -17.50 0.77 5.47
CA PRO A 184 -18.16 1.73 4.58
C PRO A 184 -17.61 1.73 3.13
N ASN A 185 -16.41 1.20 2.92
CA ASN A 185 -15.68 1.23 1.65
C ASN A 185 -15.64 -0.14 0.96
N ILE A 186 -16.20 -1.19 1.57
CA ILE A 186 -16.26 -2.52 0.97
C ILE A 186 -17.49 -2.56 0.05
N GLU A 187 -17.27 -2.57 -1.27
CA GLU A 187 -18.31 -2.52 -2.33
C GLU A 187 -19.20 -3.79 -2.42
N ASN A 188 -19.21 -4.64 -1.40
CA ASN A 188 -20.09 -5.81 -1.39
C ASN A 188 -21.40 -5.42 -0.71
N GLY A 189 -22.46 -5.23 -1.52
CA GLY A 189 -23.83 -4.92 -1.07
C GLY A 189 -24.53 -6.01 -0.25
N GLY A 190 -23.78 -6.86 0.45
CA GLY A 190 -24.26 -7.85 1.41
C GLY A 190 -23.74 -7.55 2.82
N GLU A 191 -24.44 -8.08 3.82
CA GLU A 191 -24.05 -8.00 5.22
C GLU A 191 -22.72 -8.76 5.41
N LEU A 192 -21.60 -8.03 5.50
CA LEU A 192 -20.28 -8.63 5.71
C LEU A 192 -20.20 -9.19 7.13
N ASN A 193 -20.21 -10.51 7.27
CA ASN A 193 -19.88 -11.13 8.54
C ASN A 193 -18.37 -11.00 8.79
N ILE A 194 -18.01 -10.09 9.71
CA ILE A 194 -16.62 -9.78 10.05
C ILE A 194 -15.93 -11.02 10.61
N GLU A 195 -16.57 -11.76 11.52
CA GLU A 195 -15.97 -12.92 12.18
C GLU A 195 -15.66 -14.04 11.18
N ASP A 196 -16.61 -14.35 10.28
CA ASP A 196 -16.41 -15.34 9.22
C ASP A 196 -15.29 -14.91 8.26
N THR A 197 -15.25 -13.62 7.91
CA THR A 197 -14.24 -13.06 7.01
C THR A 197 -12.84 -13.11 7.63
N VAL A 198 -12.71 -12.76 8.92
CA VAL A 198 -11.44 -12.85 9.67
C VAL A 198 -10.97 -14.31 9.75
N ASN A 199 -11.88 -15.23 10.10
CA ASN A 199 -11.53 -16.64 10.21
C ASN A 199 -11.14 -17.25 8.86
N LEU A 200 -11.84 -16.89 7.78
CA LEU A 200 -11.48 -17.30 6.41
C LEU A 200 -10.11 -16.75 6.00
N ALA A 201 -9.87 -15.45 6.21
CA ALA A 201 -8.62 -14.79 5.87
C ALA A 201 -7.43 -15.39 6.63
N TYR A 202 -7.57 -15.57 7.95
CA TYR A 202 -6.57 -16.21 8.77
C TYR A 202 -6.36 -17.67 8.39
N GLY A 203 -7.44 -18.40 8.08
CA GLY A 203 -7.39 -19.81 7.68
C GLY A 203 -6.62 -20.01 6.38
N GLU A 204 -6.88 -19.21 5.35
CA GLU A 204 -6.16 -19.27 4.08
C GLU A 204 -4.70 -18.84 4.22
N PHE A 205 -4.44 -17.81 5.01
CA PHE A 205 -3.09 -17.38 5.36
C PHE A 205 -2.31 -18.51 6.05
N SER A 206 -2.91 -19.16 7.05
CA SER A 206 -2.30 -20.25 7.81
C SER A 206 -2.08 -21.51 6.96
N LYS A 207 -3.04 -21.84 6.09
CA LYS A 207 -2.89 -22.95 5.12
C LYS A 207 -1.68 -22.71 4.21
N TYR A 208 -1.48 -21.48 3.74
CA TYR A 208 -0.33 -21.15 2.92
C TYR A 208 0.97 -21.32 3.72
N LEU A 209 1.04 -20.75 4.92
CA LEU A 209 2.22 -20.87 5.78
C LEU A 209 2.57 -22.35 6.02
N ASN A 210 1.60 -23.21 6.27
CA ASN A 210 1.85 -24.64 6.51
C ASN A 210 2.19 -25.45 5.25
N LYS A 211 1.78 -25.00 4.05
CA LYS A 211 2.03 -25.70 2.77
C LYS A 211 3.23 -25.18 1.99
N ALA A 212 3.68 -23.96 2.26
CA ALA A 212 4.78 -23.37 1.53
C ALA A 212 6.10 -24.12 1.85
N PRO A 213 6.90 -24.50 0.84
CA PRO A 213 8.13 -25.28 1.01
C PRO A 213 9.23 -24.54 1.79
#